data_AF-A0A9W6V4S5-F1
#
_entry.id   AF-A0A9W6V4S5-F1
#
_cell.length_a   1.000
_cell.length_b   1.000
_cell.length_c   1.000
_cell.angle_alpha   90.00
_cell.angle_beta   90.00
_cell.angle_gamma   90.00
#
_symmetry.space_group_name_H-M   'P 1'
#
loop_
_entity.id
_entity.type
_entity.pdbx_description
1 polymer ?
#
loop_
_entity_poly.entity_id
_entity_poly.type
_entity_poly.pdbx_seq_one_letter_code
_entity_poly.pdbx_strand_id
1 'polypeptide(L)'
;MAVDDLPAPVVTFLNVIGVPWPYINEDEVRAFAAMVRQFGQAVERTHAEATRAMDSFAQAYQGAATRRMQSGWSELSERHTRELVTGCTLLAEALEVGAEVIVAQKVEALVELGVMAATFIADQAAAVATLGLAEAAVPVIVEAGKKLLETLKQQIIQYVVGEIIEAAAKPLFAKIEHAMSGLDWGRTAGAGGAADGFSLDAELADRHLKAMRAHTEAFRGHAQELRAGLEGLAF
;
A
#
# COMPACT_ATOMS: atom_id res chain seq x y z
N MET A 1 -17.87 -15.32 -5.17
CA MET A 1 -18.83 -14.83 -4.16
C MET A 1 -18.00 -14.00 -3.22
N ALA A 2 -18.25 -12.69 -3.15
CA ALA A 2 -17.52 -11.86 -2.21
C ALA A 2 -17.88 -12.34 -0.80
N VAL A 3 -16.96 -12.26 0.16
CA VAL A 3 -17.27 -12.59 1.56
C VAL A 3 -18.41 -11.72 2.11
N ASP A 4 -18.71 -10.61 1.45
CA ASP A 4 -19.80 -9.71 1.79
C ASP A 4 -21.20 -10.20 1.36
N ASP A 5 -21.30 -11.32 0.62
CA ASP A 5 -22.58 -11.98 0.35
C ASP A 5 -23.06 -12.78 1.59
N LEU A 6 -23.68 -12.07 2.53
CA LEU A 6 -24.12 -12.64 3.81
C LEU A 6 -25.26 -13.67 3.65
N PRO A 7 -25.21 -14.83 4.33
CA PRO A 7 -26.34 -15.75 4.40
C PRO A 7 -27.57 -15.09 5.04
N ALA A 8 -28.77 -15.35 4.49
CA ALA A 8 -30.02 -14.74 4.98
C ALA A 8 -30.28 -14.91 6.50
N PRO A 9 -29.97 -16.06 7.14
CA PRO A 9 -30.09 -16.19 8.59
C PRO A 9 -29.17 -15.22 9.36
N VAL A 10 -27.94 -15.02 8.87
CA VAL A 10 -26.98 -14.08 9.46
C VAL A 10 -27.49 -12.65 9.32
N VAL A 11 -27.97 -12.26 8.14
CA VAL A 11 -28.56 -10.92 7.93
C VAL A 11 -29.72 -10.66 8.90
N THR A 12 -30.60 -11.65 9.05
CA THR A 12 -31.74 -11.56 9.98
C THR A 12 -31.26 -11.38 11.41
N PHE A 13 -30.27 -12.16 11.84
CA PHE A 13 -29.70 -12.07 13.17
C PHE A 13 -29.01 -10.72 13.43
N LEU A 14 -28.21 -10.23 12.49
CA LEU A 14 -27.56 -8.92 12.58
C LEU A 14 -28.57 -7.76 12.71
N ASN A 15 -29.66 -7.82 11.95
CA ASN A 15 -30.75 -6.84 12.05
C ASN A 15 -31.44 -6.88 13.42
N VAL A 16 -31.61 -8.06 14.00
CA VAL A 16 -32.22 -8.23 15.33
C VAL A 16 -31.32 -7.66 16.43
N ILE A 17 -30.01 -7.95 16.39
CA ILE A 17 -29.07 -7.43 17.40
C ILE A 17 -28.74 -5.93 17.19
N GLY A 18 -29.10 -5.38 16.03
CA GLY A 18 -28.94 -3.98 15.67
C GLY A 18 -27.50 -3.57 15.39
N VAL A 19 -26.65 -4.50 14.91
CA VAL A 19 -25.24 -4.22 14.60
C VAL A 19 -24.97 -4.45 13.12
N PRO A 20 -24.37 -3.47 12.42
CA PRO A 20 -24.02 -3.64 11.02
C PRO A 20 -22.85 -4.60 10.85
N TRP A 21 -22.83 -5.31 9.72
CA TRP A 21 -21.64 -6.07 9.29
C TRP A 21 -20.47 -5.11 9.00
N PRO A 22 -19.25 -5.39 9.47
CA PRO A 22 -18.09 -4.57 9.14
C PRO A 22 -17.69 -4.76 7.67
N TYR A 23 -18.03 -3.78 6.86
CA TYR A 23 -17.59 -3.71 5.46
C TYR A 23 -16.17 -3.12 5.40
N ILE A 24 -15.20 -4.00 5.16
CA ILE A 24 -13.82 -3.64 4.80
C ILE A 24 -13.53 -4.32 3.48
N ASN A 25 -13.29 -3.58 2.42
CA ASN A 25 -13.13 -4.16 1.09
C ASN A 25 -11.71 -4.69 0.88
N GLU A 26 -11.53 -6.01 0.97
CA GLU A 26 -10.23 -6.65 0.79
C GLU A 26 -9.73 -6.55 -0.66
N ASP A 27 -10.63 -6.41 -1.62
CA ASP A 27 -10.25 -6.21 -3.02
C ASP A 27 -9.66 -4.81 -3.25
N GLU A 28 -10.12 -3.79 -2.52
CA GLU A 28 -9.47 -2.48 -2.50
C GLU A 28 -8.07 -2.53 -1.89
N VAL A 29 -7.89 -3.32 -0.81
CA VAL A 29 -6.56 -3.55 -0.21
C VAL A 29 -5.63 -4.24 -1.21
N ARG A 30 -6.10 -5.27 -1.94
CA ARG A 30 -5.33 -5.92 -3.02
C ARG A 30 -5.02 -4.97 -4.17
N ALA A 31 -5.98 -4.14 -4.56
CA ALA A 31 -5.79 -3.15 -5.61
C ALA A 31 -4.72 -2.13 -5.21
N PHE A 32 -4.71 -1.69 -3.95
CA PHE A 32 -3.68 -0.81 -3.43
C PHE A 32 -2.30 -1.49 -3.41
N ALA A 33 -2.22 -2.75 -2.98
CA ALA A 33 -0.98 -3.52 -3.05
C ALA A 33 -0.41 -3.58 -4.48
N ALA A 34 -1.27 -3.85 -5.47
CA ALA A 34 -0.89 -3.90 -6.87
C ALA A 34 -0.36 -2.53 -7.35
N MET A 35 -0.99 -1.42 -6.96
CA MET A 35 -0.53 -0.07 -7.29
C MET A 35 0.86 0.22 -6.69
N VAL A 36 1.09 -0.14 -5.42
CA VAL A 36 2.39 0.05 -4.76
C VAL A 36 3.48 -0.78 -5.45
N ARG A 37 3.17 -2.03 -5.82
CA ARG A 37 4.09 -2.91 -6.55
C ARG A 37 4.46 -2.36 -7.93
N GLN A 38 3.46 -1.89 -8.68
CA GLN A 38 3.65 -1.27 -10.00
C GLN A 38 4.48 0.00 -9.91
N PHE A 39 4.27 0.83 -8.88
CA PHE A 39 5.08 2.01 -8.64
C PHE A 39 6.56 1.64 -8.41
N GLY A 40 6.84 0.67 -7.53
CA GLY A 40 8.21 0.19 -7.31
C GLY A 40 8.90 -0.30 -8.60
N GLN A 41 8.18 -1.07 -9.42
CA GLN A 41 8.69 -1.55 -10.73
C GLN A 41 8.94 -0.40 -11.71
N ALA A 42 8.07 0.60 -11.75
CA ALA A 42 8.23 1.76 -12.62
C ALA A 42 9.47 2.60 -12.23
N VAL A 43 9.70 2.78 -10.93
CA VAL A 43 10.91 3.43 -10.39
C VAL A 43 12.16 2.65 -10.80
N GLU A 44 12.18 1.34 -10.59
CA GLU A 44 13.32 0.48 -10.93
C GLU A 44 13.64 0.53 -12.43
N ARG A 45 12.62 0.44 -13.29
CA ARG A 45 12.79 0.50 -14.74
C ARG A 45 13.37 1.85 -15.18
N THR A 46 12.78 2.95 -14.71
CA THR A 46 13.21 4.31 -15.04
C THR A 46 14.66 4.54 -14.61
N HIS A 47 15.00 4.06 -13.42
CA HIS A 47 16.36 4.12 -12.90
C HIS A 47 17.36 3.32 -13.75
N ALA A 48 16.99 2.11 -14.18
CA ALA A 48 17.84 1.29 -15.04
C ALA A 48 18.04 1.91 -16.44
N GLU A 49 17.04 2.61 -16.97
CA GLU A 49 17.13 3.36 -18.23
C GLU A 49 18.07 4.58 -18.09
N ALA A 50 17.91 5.36 -17.02
CA ALA A 50 18.78 6.50 -16.74
C ALA A 50 20.24 6.08 -16.51
N THR A 51 20.46 4.95 -15.82
CA THR A 51 21.82 4.37 -15.64
C THR A 51 22.47 4.04 -16.98
N ARG A 52 21.74 3.38 -17.89
CA ARG A 52 22.22 3.08 -19.25
C ARG A 52 22.55 4.34 -20.05
N ALA A 53 21.73 5.38 -19.93
CA ALA A 53 21.99 6.67 -20.58
C ALA A 53 23.27 7.34 -20.04
N MET A 54 23.50 7.27 -18.72
CA MET A 54 24.73 7.76 -18.09
C MET A 54 25.98 6.99 -18.53
N ASP A 55 25.90 5.67 -18.63
CA ASP A 55 27.00 4.86 -19.13
C ASP A 55 27.33 5.17 -20.60
N SER A 56 26.29 5.32 -21.44
CA SER A 56 26.48 5.72 -22.84
C SER A 56 27.10 7.10 -22.97
N PHE A 57 26.66 8.06 -22.15
CA PHE A 57 27.24 9.40 -22.13
C PHE A 57 28.71 9.36 -21.71
N ALA A 58 29.04 8.55 -20.71
CA ALA A 58 30.39 8.46 -20.19
C ALA A 58 31.39 7.76 -21.12
N GLN A 59 30.91 6.79 -21.89
CA GLN A 59 31.69 6.17 -22.97
C GLN A 59 32.01 7.18 -24.08
N ALA A 60 31.05 8.06 -24.42
CA ALA A 60 31.24 9.09 -25.43
C ALA A 60 32.11 10.27 -24.95
N TYR A 61 32.06 10.60 -23.65
CA TYR A 61 32.76 11.76 -23.07
C TYR A 61 33.67 11.36 -21.92
N GLN A 62 34.96 11.20 -22.21
CA GLN A 62 35.98 10.94 -21.19
C GLN A 62 36.48 12.25 -20.58
N GLY A 63 36.01 12.58 -19.37
CA GLY A 63 36.39 13.80 -18.66
C GLY A 63 36.18 13.71 -17.15
N ALA A 64 36.83 14.60 -16.40
CA ALA A 64 36.68 14.66 -14.95
C ALA A 64 35.23 14.98 -14.51
N ALA A 65 34.50 15.77 -15.31
CA ALA A 65 33.09 16.08 -15.09
C ALA A 65 32.20 14.84 -15.24
N THR A 66 32.42 14.03 -16.27
CA THR A 66 31.69 12.77 -16.50
C THR A 66 31.90 11.78 -15.35
N ARG A 67 33.14 11.61 -14.87
CA ARG A 67 33.43 10.72 -13.74
C ARG A 67 32.74 11.15 -12.46
N ARG A 68 32.66 12.47 -12.20
CA ARG A 68 31.90 13.02 -11.07
C ARG A 68 30.39 12.80 -11.20
N MET A 69 29.87 12.90 -12.42
CA MET A 69 28.46 12.62 -12.69
C MET A 69 28.12 11.14 -12.48
N GLN A 70 28.96 10.22 -12.95
CA GLN A 70 28.80 8.79 -12.71
C GLN A 70 28.88 8.41 -11.23
N SER A 71 29.84 8.98 -10.49
CA SER A 71 29.95 8.72 -9.05
C SER A 71 28.73 9.25 -8.28
N GLY A 72 28.25 10.45 -8.61
CA GLY A 72 27.04 11.01 -8.00
C GLY A 72 25.78 10.22 -8.35
N TRP A 73 25.67 9.75 -9.61
CA TRP A 73 24.59 8.86 -10.04
C TRP A 73 24.61 7.54 -9.27
N SER A 74 25.77 6.87 -9.18
CA SER A 74 25.92 5.60 -8.45
C SER A 74 25.53 5.72 -6.98
N GLU A 75 25.92 6.80 -6.30
CA GLU A 75 25.56 7.02 -4.88
C GLU A 75 24.04 7.24 -4.71
N LEU A 76 23.43 8.02 -5.61
CA LEU A 76 21.97 8.24 -5.63
C LEU A 76 21.22 6.93 -5.95
N SER A 77 21.74 6.15 -6.90
CA SER A 77 21.22 4.86 -7.34
C SER A 77 21.17 3.83 -6.22
N GLU A 78 22.31 3.58 -5.58
CA GLU A 78 22.44 2.52 -4.57
C GLU A 78 21.66 2.84 -3.30
N ARG A 79 21.68 4.10 -2.84
CA ARG A 79 21.02 4.46 -1.58
C ARG A 79 19.53 4.70 -1.73
N HIS A 80 19.08 5.44 -2.74
CA HIS A 80 17.69 5.94 -2.73
C HIS A 80 16.76 5.07 -3.56
N THR A 81 17.18 4.66 -4.76
CA THR A 81 16.30 3.88 -5.64
C THR A 81 16.10 2.47 -5.10
N ARG A 82 17.18 1.78 -4.73
CA ARG A 82 17.08 0.40 -4.22
C ARG A 82 16.25 0.32 -2.94
N GLU A 83 16.46 1.25 -2.02
CA GLU A 83 15.70 1.30 -0.77
C GLU A 83 14.23 1.61 -0.99
N LEU A 84 13.90 2.52 -1.91
CA LEU A 84 12.53 2.83 -2.30
C LEU A 84 11.83 1.61 -2.90
N VAL A 85 12.46 0.94 -3.87
CA VAL A 85 11.93 -0.28 -4.51
C VAL A 85 11.71 -1.37 -3.48
N THR A 86 12.67 -1.59 -2.58
CA THR A 86 12.55 -2.58 -1.50
C THR A 86 11.38 -2.26 -0.58
N GLY A 87 11.22 -0.98 -0.18
CA GLY A 87 10.11 -0.55 0.67
C GLY A 87 8.74 -0.71 -0.01
N CYS A 88 8.64 -0.41 -1.31
CA CYS A 88 7.43 -0.64 -2.08
C CYS A 88 7.09 -2.13 -2.15
N THR A 89 8.06 -3.01 -2.37
CA THR A 89 7.84 -4.47 -2.35
C THR A 89 7.32 -4.93 -0.99
N LEU A 90 7.95 -4.51 0.11
CA LEU A 90 7.53 -4.88 1.46
C LEU A 90 6.11 -4.40 1.79
N LEU A 91 5.77 -3.16 1.42
CA LEU A 91 4.42 -2.63 1.63
C LEU A 91 3.38 -3.36 0.77
N ALA A 92 3.68 -3.65 -0.49
CA ALA A 92 2.79 -4.43 -1.34
C ALA A 92 2.53 -5.83 -0.77
N GLU A 93 3.57 -6.52 -0.30
CA GLU A 93 3.43 -7.84 0.34
C GLU A 93 2.60 -7.77 1.63
N ALA A 94 2.86 -6.78 2.49
CA ALA A 94 2.08 -6.59 3.72
C ALA A 94 0.59 -6.33 3.45
N LEU A 95 0.28 -5.54 2.41
CA LEU A 95 -1.10 -5.28 1.97
C LEU A 95 -1.77 -6.54 1.40
N GLU A 96 -1.06 -7.34 0.58
CA GLU A 96 -1.57 -8.60 0.05
C GLU A 96 -1.91 -9.59 1.17
N VAL A 97 -0.99 -9.80 2.12
CA VAL A 97 -1.23 -10.68 3.28
C VAL A 97 -2.36 -10.11 4.16
N GLY A 98 -2.40 -8.79 4.34
CA GLY A 98 -3.48 -8.14 5.07
C GLY A 98 -4.85 -8.40 4.47
N ALA A 99 -4.98 -8.33 3.15
CA ALA A 99 -6.23 -8.67 2.47
C ALA A 99 -6.65 -10.14 2.70
N GLU A 100 -5.69 -11.08 2.73
CA GLU A 100 -5.98 -12.48 3.05
C GLU A 100 -6.43 -12.68 4.49
N VAL A 101 -5.78 -11.99 5.45
CA VAL A 101 -6.15 -12.04 6.87
C VAL A 101 -7.55 -11.49 7.10
N ILE A 102 -7.91 -10.37 6.48
CA ILE A 102 -9.26 -9.78 6.62
C ILE A 102 -10.32 -10.76 6.09
N VAL A 103 -10.11 -11.36 4.92
CA VAL A 103 -11.00 -12.39 4.37
C VAL A 103 -11.14 -13.57 5.36
N ALA A 104 -10.04 -14.08 5.88
CA ALA A 104 -10.05 -15.22 6.81
C ALA A 104 -10.86 -14.91 8.08
N GLN A 105 -10.63 -13.73 8.69
CA GLN A 105 -11.34 -13.29 9.89
C GLN A 105 -12.84 -13.07 9.64
N LYS A 106 -13.21 -12.49 8.49
CA LYS A 106 -14.62 -12.37 8.12
C LYS A 106 -15.29 -13.75 7.91
N VAL A 107 -14.61 -14.70 7.27
CA VAL A 107 -15.15 -16.06 7.08
C VAL A 107 -15.36 -16.76 8.42
N GLU A 108 -14.39 -16.66 9.34
CA GLU A 108 -14.51 -17.19 10.71
C GLU A 108 -15.72 -16.59 11.43
N ALA A 109 -15.86 -15.27 11.41
CA ALA A 109 -17.00 -14.57 11.98
C ALA A 109 -18.34 -14.96 11.34
N LEU A 110 -18.37 -15.23 10.03
CA LEU A 110 -19.59 -15.69 9.34
C LEU A 110 -20.04 -17.06 9.81
N VAL A 111 -19.10 -17.98 10.07
CA VAL A 111 -19.42 -19.31 10.61
C VAL A 111 -20.02 -19.16 12.01
N GLU A 112 -19.38 -18.37 12.89
CA GLU A 112 -19.86 -18.17 14.26
C GLU A 112 -21.23 -17.46 14.30
N LEU A 113 -21.41 -16.41 13.51
CA LEU A 113 -22.71 -15.74 13.36
C LEU A 113 -23.77 -16.66 12.76
N GLY A 114 -23.39 -17.55 11.84
CA GLY A 114 -24.30 -18.54 11.28
C GLY A 114 -24.83 -19.51 12.33
N VAL A 115 -23.95 -19.98 13.23
CA VAL A 115 -24.33 -20.80 14.38
C VAL A 115 -25.24 -20.03 15.32
N MET A 116 -24.85 -18.80 15.70
CA MET A 116 -25.67 -17.95 16.59
C MET A 116 -27.03 -17.60 15.99
N ALA A 117 -27.11 -17.35 14.68
CA ALA A 117 -28.36 -17.12 13.99
C ALA A 117 -29.26 -18.36 14.02
N ALA A 118 -28.70 -19.55 13.81
CA ALA A 118 -29.44 -20.80 13.88
C ALA A 118 -29.97 -21.07 15.29
N THR A 119 -29.15 -20.86 16.33
CA THR A 119 -29.58 -21.02 17.72
C THR A 119 -30.65 -20.00 18.08
N PHE A 120 -30.49 -18.73 17.67
CA PHE A 120 -31.49 -17.69 17.89
C PHE A 120 -32.84 -18.05 17.25
N ILE A 121 -32.85 -18.51 15.99
CA ILE A 121 -34.09 -18.91 15.32
C ILE A 121 -34.77 -20.09 16.02
N ALA A 122 -33.98 -21.07 16.48
CA ALA A 122 -34.50 -22.21 17.25
C ALA A 122 -35.13 -21.77 18.58
N ASP A 123 -34.46 -20.87 19.30
CA ASP A 123 -34.95 -20.31 20.56
C ASP A 123 -36.23 -19.49 20.35
N GLN A 124 -36.30 -18.67 19.29
CA GLN A 124 -37.51 -17.92 18.96
C GLN A 124 -38.67 -18.86 18.58
N ALA A 125 -38.42 -19.94 17.86
CA ALA A 125 -39.44 -20.95 17.56
C ALA A 125 -39.96 -21.64 18.84
N ALA A 126 -39.06 -21.93 19.79
CA ALA A 126 -39.43 -22.49 21.10
C ALA A 126 -40.15 -21.46 22.00
N ALA A 127 -39.78 -20.18 21.93
CA ALA A 127 -40.45 -19.10 22.65
C ALA A 127 -41.93 -18.97 22.22
N VAL A 128 -42.22 -19.07 20.92
CA VAL A 128 -43.60 -19.11 20.41
C VAL A 128 -44.37 -20.32 20.98
N ALA A 129 -43.74 -21.49 21.02
CA ALA A 129 -44.36 -22.70 21.56
C ALA A 129 -44.57 -22.65 23.09
N THR A 130 -43.79 -21.84 23.81
CA THR A 130 -43.83 -21.70 25.27
C THR A 130 -44.47 -20.39 25.75
N LEU A 131 -45.15 -19.66 24.87
CA LEU A 131 -45.79 -18.36 25.15
C LEU A 131 -44.82 -17.31 25.72
N GLY A 132 -43.56 -17.31 25.29
CA GLY A 132 -42.54 -16.34 25.70
C GLY A 132 -41.81 -16.68 27.01
N LEU A 133 -42.14 -17.78 27.69
CA LEU A 133 -41.48 -18.19 28.93
C LEU A 133 -40.00 -18.59 28.73
N ALA A 134 -39.58 -18.92 27.50
CA ALA A 134 -38.22 -19.34 27.17
C ALA A 134 -37.25 -18.20 26.78
N GLU A 135 -37.67 -16.92 26.79
CA GLU A 135 -36.85 -15.79 26.30
C GLU A 135 -35.63 -15.42 27.18
N ALA A 136 -35.37 -16.13 28.28
CA ALA A 136 -34.29 -15.79 29.22
C ALA A 136 -32.86 -15.84 28.61
N ALA A 137 -32.66 -16.59 27.52
CA ALA A 137 -31.35 -16.72 26.86
C ALA A 137 -31.09 -15.65 25.78
N VAL A 138 -32.13 -14.95 25.30
CA VAL A 138 -32.03 -13.99 24.18
C VAL A 138 -31.03 -12.87 24.45
N PRO A 139 -31.00 -12.20 25.63
CA PRO A 139 -30.04 -11.14 25.90
C PRO A 139 -28.58 -11.60 25.83
N VAL A 140 -28.31 -12.85 26.21
CA VAL A 140 -26.96 -13.42 26.19
C VAL A 140 -26.49 -13.64 24.76
N ILE A 141 -27.36 -14.17 23.90
CA ILE A 141 -27.05 -14.40 22.48
C ILE A 141 -26.83 -13.07 21.74
N VAL A 142 -27.66 -12.06 22.04
CA VAL A 142 -27.51 -10.72 21.48
C VAL A 142 -26.15 -10.13 21.87
N GLU A 143 -25.81 -10.14 23.15
CA GLU A 143 -24.54 -9.56 23.63
C GLU A 143 -23.32 -10.31 23.08
N ALA A 144 -23.40 -11.63 22.95
CA ALA A 144 -22.36 -12.45 22.32
C ALA A 144 -22.13 -12.04 20.86
N GLY A 145 -23.21 -11.86 20.08
CA GLY A 145 -23.13 -11.40 18.69
C GLY A 145 -22.49 -10.02 18.55
N LYS A 146 -22.84 -9.07 19.43
CA LYS A 146 -22.24 -7.73 19.46
C LYS A 146 -20.75 -7.79 19.77
N LYS A 147 -20.38 -8.55 20.81
CA LYS A 147 -18.99 -8.70 21.24
C LYS A 147 -18.13 -9.36 20.17
N LEU A 148 -18.68 -10.33 19.44
CA LEU A 148 -17.98 -10.98 18.33
C LEU A 148 -17.62 -9.96 17.25
N LEU A 149 -18.57 -9.14 16.81
CA LEU A 149 -18.31 -8.14 15.77
C LEU A 149 -17.33 -7.05 16.22
N GLU A 150 -17.42 -6.60 17.47
CA GLU A 150 -16.41 -5.68 18.01
C GLU A 150 -15.02 -6.32 18.09
N THR A 151 -14.94 -7.61 18.41
CA THR A 151 -13.67 -8.35 18.43
C THR A 151 -13.08 -8.47 17.04
N LEU A 152 -13.89 -8.87 16.05
CA LEU A 152 -13.51 -8.93 14.63
C LEU A 152 -12.94 -7.58 14.15
N LYS A 153 -13.65 -6.49 14.44
CA LYS A 153 -13.21 -5.14 14.08
C LYS A 153 -11.86 -4.79 14.72
N GLN A 154 -11.70 -5.07 16.01
CA GLN A 154 -10.46 -4.79 16.72
C GLN A 154 -9.28 -5.62 16.21
N GLN A 155 -9.50 -6.89 15.88
CA GLN A 155 -8.47 -7.76 15.31
C GLN A 155 -7.99 -7.23 13.96
N ILE A 156 -8.90 -6.83 13.08
CA ILE A 156 -8.55 -6.26 11.78
C ILE A 156 -7.78 -4.95 11.96
N ILE A 157 -8.24 -4.04 12.83
CA ILE A 157 -7.54 -2.78 13.12
C ILE A 157 -6.13 -3.03 13.64
N GLN A 158 -5.98 -3.93 14.62
CA GLN A 158 -4.68 -4.24 15.21
C GLN A 158 -3.71 -4.82 14.17
N TYR A 159 -4.20 -5.71 13.31
CA TYR A 159 -3.40 -6.27 12.23
C TYR A 159 -2.94 -5.18 11.25
N VAL A 160 -3.88 -4.35 10.77
CA VAL A 160 -3.57 -3.25 9.83
C VAL A 160 -2.55 -2.29 10.45
N VAL A 161 -2.75 -1.88 11.70
CA VAL A 161 -1.82 -0.97 12.38
C VAL A 161 -0.44 -1.63 12.55
N GLY A 162 -0.38 -2.86 13.07
CA GLY A 162 0.90 -3.53 13.36
C GLY A 162 1.68 -3.93 12.11
N GLU A 163 1.05 -4.70 11.22
CA GLU A 163 1.75 -5.36 10.12
C GLU A 163 1.82 -4.48 8.87
N ILE A 164 0.81 -3.65 8.60
CA ILE A 164 0.79 -2.81 7.40
C ILE A 164 1.40 -1.45 7.69
N ILE A 165 0.92 -0.75 8.72
CA ILE A 165 1.33 0.63 8.99
C ILE A 165 2.72 0.67 9.64
N GLU A 166 2.88 0.02 10.80
CA GLU A 166 4.12 0.09 11.58
C GLU A 166 5.26 -0.69 10.91
N ALA A 167 5.01 -1.92 10.45
CA ALA A 167 6.05 -2.78 9.92
C ALA A 167 6.44 -2.50 8.46
N ALA A 168 5.55 -1.90 7.64
CA ALA A 168 5.83 -1.69 6.21
C ALA A 168 5.72 -0.23 5.75
N ALA A 169 4.62 0.45 6.02
CA ALA A 169 4.39 1.81 5.50
C ALA A 169 5.35 2.84 6.13
N LYS A 170 5.51 2.83 7.46
CA LYS A 170 6.42 3.75 8.16
C LYS A 170 7.89 3.62 7.71
N PRO A 171 8.48 2.41 7.60
CA PRO A 171 9.82 2.26 7.04
C PRO A 171 9.97 2.82 5.64
N LEU A 172 8.97 2.63 4.77
CA LEU A 172 8.96 3.20 3.42
C LEU A 172 8.97 4.74 3.47
N PHE A 173 8.11 5.36 4.28
CA PHE A 173 8.06 6.82 4.41
C PHE A 173 9.37 7.40 4.97
N ALA A 174 9.95 6.78 6.00
CA ALA A 174 11.23 7.20 6.54
C ALA A 174 12.36 7.16 5.49
N LYS A 175 12.34 6.14 4.61
CA LYS A 175 13.29 6.03 3.49
C LYS A 175 13.09 7.11 2.43
N ILE A 176 11.83 7.43 2.11
CA ILE A 176 11.49 8.52 1.19
C ILE A 176 11.96 9.87 1.75
N GLU A 177 11.69 10.15 3.03
CA GLU A 177 12.13 11.38 3.70
C GLU A 177 13.66 11.51 3.70
N HIS A 178 14.37 10.42 4.02
CA HIS A 178 15.83 10.38 3.96
C HIS A 178 16.33 10.66 2.53
N ALA A 179 15.74 10.02 1.52
CA ALA A 179 16.10 10.25 0.12
C ALA A 179 15.86 11.71 -0.32
N MET A 180 14.75 12.31 0.09
CA MET A 180 14.43 13.71 -0.21
C MET A 180 15.37 14.69 0.49
N SER A 181 15.76 14.42 1.74
CA SER A 181 16.75 15.26 2.45
C SER A 181 18.14 15.21 1.80
N GLY A 182 18.49 14.07 1.20
CA GLY A 182 19.70 13.94 0.39
C GLY A 182 19.68 14.82 -0.86
N LEU A 183 18.51 15.04 -1.47
CA LEU A 183 18.34 15.79 -2.72
C LEU A 183 18.36 17.33 -2.58
N ASP A 184 18.54 17.87 -1.37
CA ASP A 184 18.72 19.32 -1.14
C ASP A 184 20.13 19.78 -1.58
N TRP A 185 20.39 19.64 -2.88
CA TRP A 185 21.64 19.92 -3.59
C TRP A 185 21.94 21.42 -3.72
N GLY A 186 21.15 22.29 -3.06
CA GLY A 186 21.39 23.74 -3.01
C GLY A 186 22.68 24.16 -2.32
N ARG A 187 23.41 23.21 -1.69
CA ARG A 187 24.64 23.50 -0.91
C ARG A 187 25.95 22.97 -1.50
N THR A 188 25.93 22.24 -2.62
CA THR A 188 27.16 21.65 -3.22
C THR A 188 27.68 22.40 -4.45
N ALA A 189 27.04 23.49 -4.88
CA ALA A 189 27.50 24.33 -6.00
C ALA A 189 28.80 25.14 -5.70
N GLY A 190 29.36 25.06 -4.49
CA GLY A 190 30.44 25.93 -4.01
C GLY A 190 31.88 25.44 -4.19
N ALA A 191 32.17 24.40 -4.98
CA ALA A 191 33.54 23.90 -5.14
C ALA A 191 33.92 23.68 -6.61
N GLY A 192 33.76 24.73 -7.44
CA GLY A 192 34.23 24.76 -8.83
C GLY A 192 35.71 25.13 -8.92
N GLY A 193 36.59 24.13 -8.93
CA GLY A 193 37.98 24.29 -9.39
C GLY A 193 38.06 24.33 -10.92
N ALA A 194 38.87 25.24 -11.46
CA ALA A 194 39.00 25.60 -12.87
C ALA A 194 39.00 24.40 -13.83
N ALA A 195 38.06 24.40 -14.79
CA ALA A 195 37.97 23.41 -15.85
C ALA A 195 38.62 23.95 -17.13
N ASP A 196 39.69 23.28 -17.55
CA ASP A 196 40.32 23.45 -18.86
C ASP A 196 39.51 22.71 -19.94
N GLY A 197 39.32 23.35 -21.09
CA GLY A 197 38.90 22.79 -22.39
C GLY A 197 37.72 21.81 -22.43
N PHE A 198 36.49 22.30 -22.57
CA PHE A 198 35.29 21.50 -22.82
C PHE A 198 34.91 21.51 -24.31
N SER A 199 34.77 20.33 -24.95
CA SER A 199 34.11 20.16 -26.26
C SER A 199 32.71 19.57 -26.03
N LEU A 200 31.66 20.37 -26.29
CA LEU A 200 30.25 20.02 -26.11
C LEU A 200 29.63 19.76 -27.48
N ASP A 201 29.30 18.50 -27.77
CA ASP A 201 28.38 18.21 -28.86
C ASP A 201 26.96 18.56 -28.39
N ALA A 202 26.55 19.78 -28.72
CA ALA A 202 25.29 20.38 -28.27
C ALA A 202 24.06 19.55 -28.67
N GLU A 203 24.14 18.81 -29.78
CA GLU A 203 23.02 18.01 -30.31
C GLU A 203 22.86 16.69 -29.55
N LEU A 204 23.95 16.12 -29.06
CA LEU A 204 23.93 14.92 -28.21
C LEU A 204 23.52 15.26 -26.77
N ALA A 205 23.95 16.42 -26.28
CA ALA A 205 23.53 16.95 -24.98
C ALA A 205 22.03 17.26 -24.95
N ASP A 206 21.49 17.88 -26.00
CA ASP A 206 20.05 18.16 -26.11
C ASP A 206 19.19 16.88 -26.12
N ARG A 207 19.66 15.83 -26.80
CA ARG A 207 18.98 14.52 -26.80
C ARG A 207 18.92 13.88 -25.41
N HIS A 208 20.03 13.89 -24.67
CA HIS A 208 20.03 13.36 -23.29
C HIS A 208 19.19 14.22 -22.33
N LEU A 209 19.22 15.54 -22.47
CA LEU A 209 18.39 16.43 -21.65
C LEU A 209 16.89 16.23 -21.94
N LYS A 210 16.51 15.97 -23.19
CA LYS A 210 15.14 15.61 -23.55
C LYS A 210 14.73 14.26 -22.95
N ALA A 211 15.60 13.26 -22.97
CA ALA A 211 15.34 11.96 -22.34
C ALA A 211 15.17 12.10 -20.82
N MET A 212 16.06 12.83 -20.15
CA MET A 212 15.96 13.10 -18.70
C MET A 212 14.67 13.85 -18.33
N ARG A 213 14.25 14.83 -19.14
CA ARG A 213 12.96 15.52 -18.96
C ARG A 213 11.78 14.57 -19.15
N ALA A 214 11.83 13.68 -20.14
CA ALA A 214 10.78 12.69 -20.37
C ALA A 214 10.65 11.73 -19.17
N HIS A 215 11.76 11.28 -18.60
CA HIS A 215 11.74 10.45 -17.38
C HIS A 215 11.19 11.20 -16.16
N THR A 216 11.53 12.48 -16.00
CA THR A 216 10.99 13.32 -14.91
C THR A 216 9.47 13.50 -15.04
N GLU A 217 8.99 13.67 -16.27
CA GLU A 217 7.56 13.82 -16.54
C GLU A 217 6.81 12.50 -16.33
N ALA A 218 7.40 11.37 -16.72
CA ALA A 218 6.85 10.04 -16.43
C ALA A 218 6.76 9.79 -14.92
N PHE A 219 7.81 10.12 -14.16
CA PHE A 219 7.79 10.00 -12.70
C PHE A 219 6.70 10.86 -12.06
N ARG A 220 6.53 12.11 -12.53
CA ARG A 220 5.45 13.00 -12.08
C ARG A 220 4.07 12.42 -12.42
N GLY A 221 3.89 11.83 -13.59
CA GLY A 221 2.67 11.14 -14.00
C GLY A 221 2.32 9.98 -13.06
N HIS A 222 3.28 9.11 -12.77
CA HIS A 222 3.06 7.98 -11.84
C HIS A 222 2.75 8.45 -10.41
N ALA A 223 3.39 9.53 -9.94
CA ALA A 223 3.06 10.12 -8.64
C ALA A 223 1.63 10.70 -8.60
N GLN A 224 1.16 11.28 -9.70
CA GLN A 224 -0.21 11.77 -9.83
C GLN A 224 -1.23 10.62 -9.88
N GLU A 225 -0.92 9.54 -10.59
CA GLU A 225 -1.75 8.32 -10.60
C GLU A 225 -1.88 7.69 -9.21
N LEU A 226 -0.76 7.54 -8.49
CA LEU A 226 -0.76 7.03 -7.12
C LEU A 226 -1.60 7.93 -6.20
N ARG A 227 -1.45 9.24 -6.31
CA ARG A 227 -2.24 10.20 -5.53
C ARG A 227 -3.73 10.13 -5.86
N ALA A 228 -4.08 10.03 -7.14
CA ALA A 228 -5.48 9.86 -7.56
C ALA A 228 -6.07 8.55 -7.03
N GLY A 229 -5.27 7.48 -7.01
CA GLY A 229 -5.64 6.21 -6.36
C GLY A 229 -5.89 6.36 -4.86
N LEU A 230 -5.04 7.11 -4.15
CA LEU A 230 -5.22 7.41 -2.72
C LEU A 230 -6.48 8.25 -2.45
N GLU A 231 -6.78 9.22 -3.30
CA GLU A 231 -8.00 10.05 -3.20
C GLU A 231 -9.27 9.23 -3.53
N GLY A 232 -9.16 8.21 -4.39
CA GLY A 232 -10.25 7.27 -4.70
C GLY A 232 -10.52 6.21 -3.62
N LEU A 233 -9.57 6.00 -2.70
CA LEU A 233 -9.66 5.07 -1.56
C LEU A 233 -10.17 5.74 -0.28
N ALA A 234 -10.70 6.96 -0.35
CA ALA A 234 -11.23 7.66 0.83
C ALA A 234 -12.43 6.91 1.41
N PHE A 235 -12.22 6.30 2.59
CA PHE A 235 -13.22 5.67 3.45
C PHE A 235 -14.25 6.67 3.99
#